data_AF-A0A969L5Q5-F1
#
_entry.id   AF-A0A969L5Q5-F1
#
_cell.length_a   1.000
_cell.length_b   1.000
_cell.length_c   1.000
_cell.angle_alpha   90.00
_cell.angle_beta   90.00
_cell.angle_gamma   90.00
#
_symmetry.space_group_name_H-M   'P 1'
#
loop_
_entity.id
_entity.type
_entity.pdbx_description
1 polymer ?
#
loop_
_entity_poly.entity_id
_entity_poly.type
_entity_poly.pdbx_seq_one_letter_code
_entity_poly.pdbx_strand_id
1 'polypeptide(L)'
;MYTMRTMEELYESYLAKRSIDLTLEQFTLFAEFFPAVLVILSDGTLDAEEKLYLGKLAKSLAQAFSEDGLGNKRIKELQNTFIREFEYLVKNVEFWKDKYLLALKNHLEDFPESKETILDTLYLFAEKSQDVDEAENNMILYLTKKLNLMNTKMA
;
A
#
# COMPACT_ATOMS: atom_id res chain seq x y z
N MET A 1 -23.90 1.03 4.96
CA MET A 1 -22.50 1.33 4.57
C MET A 1 -21.95 0.05 3.96
N TYR A 2 -21.59 0.02 2.68
CA TYR A 2 -21.05 -1.20 2.06
C TYR A 2 -19.64 -1.43 2.60
N THR A 3 -19.46 -2.56 3.26
CA THR A 3 -18.20 -3.03 3.81
C THR A 3 -17.45 -3.76 2.70
N MET A 4 -16.28 -3.25 2.27
CA MET A 4 -15.44 -3.94 1.28
C MET A 4 -14.70 -5.07 1.99
N ARG A 5 -15.04 -6.32 1.66
CA ARG A 5 -14.48 -7.50 2.33
C ARG A 5 -13.43 -8.20 1.47
N THR A 6 -13.49 -8.09 0.15
CA THR A 6 -12.50 -8.71 -0.74
C THR A 6 -11.74 -7.68 -1.57
N MET A 7 -10.63 -8.12 -2.17
CA MET A 7 -9.85 -7.25 -3.09
C MET A 7 -10.64 -6.92 -4.35
N GLU A 8 -11.47 -7.83 -4.85
CA GLU A 8 -12.35 -7.62 -5.99
C GLU A 8 -13.40 -6.54 -5.69
N GLU A 9 -14.08 -6.62 -4.54
CA GLU A 9 -15.07 -5.61 -4.13
C GLU A 9 -14.41 -4.24 -3.96
N LEU A 10 -13.22 -4.20 -3.36
CA LEU A 10 -12.44 -2.98 -3.23
C LEU A 10 -12.07 -2.40 -4.60
N TYR A 11 -11.60 -3.26 -5.51
CA TYR A 11 -11.20 -2.89 -6.86
C TYR A 11 -12.38 -2.33 -7.66
N GLU A 12 -13.51 -3.02 -7.69
CA GLU A 12 -14.74 -2.56 -8.35
C GLU A 12 -15.22 -1.22 -7.76
N SER A 13 -15.22 -1.08 -6.44
CA SER A 13 -15.57 0.18 -5.79
C SER A 13 -14.59 1.30 -6.11
N TYR A 14 -13.31 0.99 -6.30
CA TYR A 14 -12.29 1.96 -6.69
C TYR A 14 -12.52 2.41 -8.13
N LEU A 15 -12.74 1.47 -9.05
CA LEU A 15 -13.05 1.73 -10.46
C LEU A 15 -14.32 2.57 -10.65
N ALA A 16 -15.33 2.41 -9.78
CA ALA A 16 -16.53 3.24 -9.80
C ALA A 16 -16.25 4.74 -9.54
N LYS A 17 -15.07 5.09 -9.01
CA LYS A 17 -14.66 6.47 -8.71
C LYS A 17 -13.44 6.93 -9.52
N ARG A 18 -12.66 5.99 -10.04
CA ARG A 18 -11.36 6.23 -10.67
C ARG A 18 -11.26 5.42 -11.94
N SER A 19 -11.03 6.09 -13.06
CA SER A 19 -10.64 5.40 -14.29
C SER A 19 -9.14 5.12 -14.23
N ILE A 20 -8.76 3.89 -13.89
CA ILE A 20 -7.38 3.42 -13.84
C ILE A 20 -7.16 2.26 -14.79
N ASP A 21 -5.96 2.17 -15.35
CA ASP A 21 -5.51 1.09 -16.23
C ASP A 21 -4.60 0.16 -15.43
N LEU A 22 -5.16 -0.47 -14.39
CA LEU A 22 -4.52 -1.52 -13.61
C LEU A 22 -5.30 -2.82 -13.80
N THR A 23 -4.64 -3.96 -13.80
CA THR A 23 -5.32 -5.25 -13.62
C THR A 23 -5.71 -5.43 -12.14
N LEU A 24 -6.58 -6.40 -11.85
CA LEU A 24 -6.88 -6.75 -10.45
C LEU A 24 -5.60 -7.13 -9.69
N GLU A 25 -4.70 -7.90 -10.30
CA GLU A 25 -3.42 -8.29 -9.70
C GLU A 25 -2.53 -7.08 -9.37
N GLN A 26 -2.39 -6.14 -10.31
CA GLN A 26 -1.64 -4.90 -10.08
C GLN A 26 -2.30 -4.04 -9.00
N PHE A 27 -3.63 -4.03 -8.95
CA PHE A 27 -4.38 -3.33 -7.92
C PHE A 27 -4.22 -4.00 -6.54
N THR A 28 -4.21 -5.33 -6.48
CA THR A 28 -3.98 -6.08 -5.24
C THR A 28 -2.61 -5.75 -4.67
N LEU A 29 -1.55 -5.80 -5.49
CA LEU A 29 -0.21 -5.40 -5.04
C LEU A 29 -0.19 -3.92 -4.60
N PHE A 30 -0.85 -3.04 -5.35
CA PHE A 30 -1.01 -1.64 -4.95
C PHE A 30 -1.71 -1.50 -3.58
N ALA A 31 -2.74 -2.31 -3.30
CA ALA A 31 -3.47 -2.31 -2.04
C ALA A 31 -2.67 -2.90 -0.87
N GLU A 32 -1.88 -3.96 -1.11
CA GLU A 32 -0.99 -4.56 -0.11
C GLU A 32 0.05 -3.57 0.42
N PHE A 33 0.48 -2.62 -0.42
CA PHE A 33 1.50 -1.63 -0.06
C PHE A 33 0.92 -0.26 0.32
N PHE A 34 -0.41 -0.09 0.29
CA PHE A 34 -1.05 1.10 0.85
C PHE A 34 -0.74 1.35 2.34
N PRO A 35 -0.61 0.34 3.22
CA PRO A 35 -0.14 0.52 4.59
C PRO A 35 1.22 1.25 4.69
N ALA A 36 2.16 0.98 3.78
CA ALA A 36 3.45 1.67 3.77
C ALA A 36 3.29 3.16 3.42
N VAL A 37 2.34 3.50 2.55
CA VAL A 37 2.00 4.90 2.24
C VAL A 37 1.40 5.62 3.45
N LEU A 38 0.61 4.93 4.27
CA LEU A 38 0.09 5.49 5.51
C LEU A 38 1.19 5.79 6.54
N VAL A 39 2.27 5.00 6.55
CA VAL A 39 3.44 5.25 7.41
C VAL A 39 4.22 6.47 6.91
N ILE A 40 4.56 6.49 5.62
CA ILE A 40 5.29 7.61 4.97
C ILE A 40 4.59 8.96 5.20
N LEU A 41 3.27 8.96 5.43
CA LEU A 41 2.45 10.18 5.52
C LEU A 41 1.78 10.33 6.88
N SER A 42 2.36 9.71 7.90
CA SER A 42 1.79 9.71 9.25
C SER A 42 1.81 11.10 9.90
N ASP A 43 2.70 11.99 9.46
CA ASP A 43 2.81 13.39 9.85
C ASP A 43 1.75 14.30 9.16
N GLY A 44 1.04 13.77 8.17
CA GLY A 44 0.00 14.46 7.42
C GLY A 44 0.49 15.37 6.29
N THR A 45 1.79 15.39 5.98
CA THR A 45 2.35 16.26 4.93
C THR A 45 2.97 15.43 3.81
N LEU A 46 2.75 15.83 2.55
CA LEU A 46 3.41 15.22 1.39
C LEU A 46 4.41 16.23 0.83
N ASP A 47 5.56 16.33 1.48
CA ASP A 47 6.65 17.20 1.10
C ASP A 47 7.58 16.56 0.04
N ALA A 48 8.74 17.15 -0.21
CA ALA A 48 9.67 16.65 -1.23
C ALA A 48 10.30 15.29 -0.86
N GLU A 49 10.51 15.02 0.43
CA GLU A 49 11.08 13.79 0.96
C GLU A 49 10.05 12.65 0.89
N GLU A 50 8.81 12.85 1.35
CA GLU A 50 7.78 11.79 1.24
C GLU A 50 7.47 11.46 -0.22
N LYS A 51 7.48 12.45 -1.12
CA LYS A 51 7.36 12.21 -2.58
C LYS A 51 8.49 11.36 -3.11
N LEU A 52 9.71 11.53 -2.60
CA LEU A 52 10.85 10.72 -2.98
C LEU A 52 10.65 9.26 -2.52
N TYR A 53 10.20 9.04 -1.28
CA TYR A 53 9.91 7.68 -0.78
C TYR A 53 8.75 7.04 -1.52
N LEU A 54 7.68 7.79 -1.78
CA LEU A 54 6.54 7.31 -2.56
C LEU A 54 6.97 6.92 -3.99
N GLY A 55 7.84 7.72 -4.61
CA GLY A 55 8.42 7.40 -5.91
C GLY A 55 9.28 6.14 -5.90
N LYS A 56 10.06 5.91 -4.83
CA LYS A 56 10.85 4.68 -4.63
C LYS A 56 9.94 3.46 -4.44
N LEU A 57 8.89 3.58 -3.63
CA LEU A 57 7.90 2.52 -3.43
C LEU A 57 7.23 2.14 -4.76
N ALA A 58 6.65 3.12 -5.46
CA ALA A 58 5.97 2.89 -6.72
C ALA A 58 6.89 2.27 -7.78
N LYS A 59 8.17 2.65 -7.79
CA LYS A 59 9.18 2.03 -8.67
C LYS A 59 9.36 0.55 -8.32
N SER A 60 9.52 0.23 -7.03
CA SER A 60 9.68 -1.15 -6.56
C SER A 60 8.48 -2.02 -6.97
N LEU A 61 7.25 -1.52 -6.79
CA LEU A 61 6.04 -2.24 -7.17
C LEU A 61 5.95 -2.47 -8.68
N ALA A 62 6.26 -1.44 -9.49
CA ALA A 62 6.23 -1.59 -10.93
C ALA A 62 7.31 -2.55 -11.45
N GLN A 63 8.45 -2.64 -10.75
CA GLN A 63 9.54 -3.56 -11.08
C GLN A 63 9.20 -5.02 -10.77
N ALA A 64 8.29 -5.29 -9.82
CA ALA A 64 7.81 -6.65 -9.56
C ALA A 64 7.21 -7.30 -10.82
N PHE A 65 6.59 -6.51 -11.70
CA PHE A 65 6.03 -6.97 -12.97
C PHE A 65 7.02 -6.94 -14.16
N SER A 66 8.29 -6.61 -13.91
CA SER A 66 9.30 -6.61 -14.98
C SER A 66 9.67 -8.02 -15.43
N GLU A 67 9.59 -8.99 -14.52
CA GLU A 67 9.85 -10.40 -14.79
C GLU A 67 8.73 -11.05 -15.65
N ASP A 68 7.54 -10.44 -15.68
CA ASP A 68 6.39 -10.88 -16.50
C ASP A 68 6.50 -10.48 -17.98
N GLY A 69 7.66 -9.98 -18.42
CA GLY A 69 7.92 -9.58 -19.80
C GLY A 69 7.37 -8.21 -20.18
N LEU A 70 6.97 -7.39 -19.21
CA LEU A 70 6.59 -5.99 -19.47
C LEU A 70 7.80 -5.20 -19.99
N GLY A 71 7.64 -4.58 -21.16
CA GLY A 71 8.67 -3.69 -21.69
C GLY A 71 8.92 -2.48 -20.79
N ASN A 72 10.16 -1.97 -20.78
CA ASN A 72 10.60 -0.83 -19.96
C ASN A 72 9.67 0.40 -20.01
N LYS A 73 9.01 0.65 -21.14
CA LYS A 73 8.04 1.73 -21.28
C LYS A 73 6.82 1.51 -20.39
N ARG A 74 6.26 0.30 -20.41
CA ARG A 74 5.06 -0.07 -19.64
C ARG A 74 5.34 -0.09 -18.14
N ILE A 75 6.54 -0.50 -17.72
CA ILE A 75 6.98 -0.40 -16.31
C ILE A 75 6.97 1.06 -15.84
N LYS A 76 7.49 2.00 -16.64
CA LYS A 76 7.45 3.42 -16.30
C LYS A 76 6.02 3.98 -16.23
N GLU A 77 5.16 3.56 -17.15
CA GLU A 77 3.73 3.93 -17.13
C GLU A 77 3.03 3.40 -15.87
N LEU A 78 3.33 2.15 -15.48
CA LEU A 78 2.80 1.52 -14.26
C LEU A 78 3.29 2.23 -13.00
N GLN A 79 4.60 2.53 -12.92
CA GLN A 79 5.17 3.33 -11.82
C GLN A 79 4.45 4.68 -11.69
N ASN A 80 4.30 5.42 -12.79
CA ASN A 80 3.62 6.71 -12.79
C ASN A 80 2.14 6.57 -12.37
N THR A 81 1.50 5.47 -12.75
CA THR A 81 0.13 5.15 -12.33
C THR A 81 0.08 4.93 -10.81
N PHE A 82 0.96 4.10 -10.25
CA PHE A 82 1.01 3.88 -8.80
C PHE A 82 1.26 5.17 -8.01
N ILE A 83 2.19 6.03 -8.43
CA ILE A 83 2.42 7.34 -7.77
C ILE A 83 1.12 8.15 -7.74
N ARG A 84 0.46 8.32 -8.90
CA ARG A 84 -0.78 9.10 -9.01
C ARG A 84 -1.91 8.52 -8.15
N GLU A 85 -2.05 7.19 -8.12
CA GLU A 85 -3.10 6.55 -7.35
C GLU A 85 -2.82 6.60 -5.83
N PHE A 86 -1.57 6.51 -5.39
CA PHE A 86 -1.23 6.74 -4.00
C PHE A 86 -1.49 8.18 -3.58
N GLU A 87 -1.07 9.17 -4.37
CA GLU A 87 -1.40 10.58 -4.10
C GLU A 87 -2.91 10.81 -3.98
N TYR A 88 -3.71 10.12 -4.80
CA TYR A 88 -5.17 10.18 -4.71
C TYR A 88 -5.68 9.55 -3.40
N LEU A 89 -5.19 8.36 -3.03
CA LEU A 89 -5.60 7.69 -1.79
C LEU A 89 -5.29 8.54 -0.58
N VAL A 90 -4.14 9.20 -0.55
CA VAL A 90 -3.71 10.08 0.53
C VAL A 90 -4.65 11.27 0.69
N LYS A 91 -4.95 11.96 -0.42
CA LYS A 91 -5.89 13.08 -0.43
C LYS A 91 -7.32 12.68 -0.01
N ASN A 92 -7.63 11.38 -0.04
CA ASN A 92 -8.94 10.82 0.27
C ASN A 92 -8.86 9.75 1.37
N VAL A 93 -7.86 9.85 2.26
CA VAL A 93 -7.52 8.77 3.19
C VAL A 93 -8.67 8.43 4.13
N GLU A 94 -9.42 9.43 4.60
CA GLU A 94 -10.59 9.22 5.46
C GLU A 94 -11.66 8.35 4.82
N PHE A 95 -11.81 8.42 3.49
CA PHE A 95 -12.81 7.64 2.76
C PHE A 95 -12.35 6.21 2.46
N TRP A 96 -11.05 6.03 2.22
CA TRP A 96 -10.49 4.78 1.71
C TRP A 96 -9.85 3.90 2.79
N LYS A 97 -9.27 4.49 3.84
CA LYS A 97 -8.42 3.79 4.80
C LYS A 97 -9.08 2.53 5.37
N ASP A 98 -10.26 2.66 5.95
CA ASP A 98 -10.93 1.50 6.58
C ASP A 98 -11.36 0.44 5.57
N LYS A 99 -11.67 0.82 4.32
CA LYS A 99 -12.06 -0.12 3.26
C LYS A 99 -10.87 -0.92 2.76
N TYR A 100 -9.75 -0.23 2.50
CA TYR A 100 -8.49 -0.87 2.11
C TYR A 100 -7.99 -1.80 3.20
N LEU A 101 -7.91 -1.32 4.44
CA LEU A 101 -7.38 -2.12 5.55
C LEU A 101 -8.27 -3.33 5.87
N LEU A 102 -9.59 -3.24 5.65
CA LEU A 102 -10.46 -4.39 5.84
C LEU A 102 -10.32 -5.45 4.74
N ALA A 103 -10.35 -5.03 3.48
CA ALA A 103 -10.15 -5.94 2.35
C ALA A 103 -8.76 -6.59 2.41
N LEU A 104 -7.72 -5.81 2.75
CA LEU A 104 -6.37 -6.31 2.94
C LEU A 104 -6.28 -7.28 4.10
N LYS A 105 -6.89 -6.98 5.24
CA LYS A 105 -6.90 -7.91 6.38
C LYS A 105 -7.45 -9.28 5.97
N ASN A 106 -8.57 -9.31 5.26
CA ASN A 106 -9.20 -10.57 4.84
C ASN A 106 -8.35 -11.28 3.78
N HIS A 107 -7.77 -10.54 2.84
CA HIS A 107 -6.83 -11.09 1.87
C HIS A 107 -5.64 -11.79 2.56
N LEU A 108 -5.09 -11.19 3.61
CA LEU A 108 -3.99 -11.77 4.39
C LEU A 108 -4.39 -13.00 5.23
N GLU A 109 -5.67 -13.34 5.34
CA GLU A 109 -6.09 -14.63 5.91
C GLU A 109 -5.82 -15.78 4.93
N ASP A 110 -5.95 -15.51 3.62
CA ASP A 110 -5.70 -16.47 2.55
C ASP A 110 -4.23 -16.47 2.09
N PHE A 111 -3.53 -15.34 2.23
CA PHE A 111 -2.13 -15.15 1.82
C PHE A 111 -1.25 -14.69 3.01
N PRO A 112 -1.06 -15.53 4.05
CA PRO A 112 -0.32 -15.16 5.24
C PRO A 112 1.16 -14.84 4.99
N GLU A 113 1.76 -15.35 3.90
CA GLU A 113 3.12 -15.05 3.48
C GLU A 113 3.34 -13.57 3.14
N SER A 114 2.32 -12.88 2.61
CA SER A 114 2.40 -11.45 2.30
C SER A 114 2.58 -10.59 3.56
N LYS A 115 2.22 -11.11 4.76
CA LYS A 115 2.30 -10.35 6.02
C LYS A 115 3.74 -9.94 6.36
N GLU A 116 4.70 -10.85 6.17
CA GLU A 116 6.11 -10.59 6.45
C GLU A 116 6.65 -9.53 5.50
N THR A 117 6.37 -9.67 4.20
CA THR A 117 6.78 -8.67 3.19
C THR A 117 6.19 -7.29 3.46
N ILE A 118 4.91 -7.21 3.83
CA ILE A 118 4.26 -5.94 4.19
C ILE A 118 4.95 -5.36 5.42
N LEU A 119 5.15 -6.15 6.49
CA LEU A 119 5.76 -5.69 7.74
C LEU A 119 7.18 -5.17 7.52
N ASP A 120 8.01 -5.93 6.81
CA ASP A 120 9.38 -5.53 6.46
C ASP A 120 9.38 -4.23 5.67
N THR A 121 8.41 -4.05 4.77
CA THR A 121 8.28 -2.82 4.00
C THR A 121 7.89 -1.63 4.88
N LEU A 122 7.01 -1.81 5.87
CA LEU A 122 6.67 -0.75 6.82
C LEU A 122 7.91 -0.22 7.54
N TYR A 123 8.75 -1.13 8.05
CA TYR A 123 9.98 -0.77 8.74
C TYR A 123 11.03 -0.18 7.79
N LEU A 124 11.16 -0.72 6.57
CA LEU A 124 12.10 -0.19 5.57
C LEU A 124 11.86 1.28 5.24
N PHE A 125 10.60 1.73 5.24
CA PHE A 125 10.27 3.13 4.96
C PHE A 125 10.36 4.02 6.19
N ALA A 126 10.01 3.54 7.37
CA ALA A 126 10.19 4.29 8.61
C ALA A 126 11.67 4.42 9.03
N GLU A 127 12.55 3.47 8.74
CA GLU A 127 13.98 3.61 9.04
C GLU A 127 14.71 4.59 8.12
N LYS A 128 14.10 4.94 6.97
CA LYS A 128 14.71 5.82 5.97
C LYS A 128 14.41 7.29 6.21
N SER A 129 13.31 7.64 6.87
CA SER A 129 13.13 8.96 7.48
C SER A 129 14.19 9.10 8.58
N GLN A 130 15.08 10.10 8.48
CA GLN A 130 16.22 10.23 9.40
C GLN A 130 15.83 10.55 10.86
N ASP A 131 14.55 10.81 11.10
CA ASP A 131 13.91 10.83 12.40
C ASP A 131 12.73 9.86 12.35
N VAL A 132 12.84 8.68 12.98
CA VAL A 132 11.67 7.83 13.18
C VAL A 132 10.75 8.58 14.13
N ASP A 133 9.81 9.33 13.57
CA ASP A 133 8.86 10.13 14.33
C ASP A 133 7.96 9.19 15.15
N GLU A 134 7.56 9.65 16.33
CA GLU A 134 6.57 8.97 17.18
C GLU A 134 5.30 8.66 16.37
N ALA A 135 4.94 9.52 15.41
CA ALA A 135 3.84 9.32 14.48
C ALA A 135 3.98 8.06 13.60
N GLU A 136 5.16 7.83 13.02
CA GLU A 136 5.41 6.68 12.14
C GLU A 136 5.35 5.38 12.93
N ASN A 137 6.00 5.34 14.10
CA ASN A 137 5.96 4.20 15.01
C ASN A 137 4.53 3.87 15.46
N ASN A 138 3.75 4.90 15.82
CA ASN A 138 2.35 4.73 16.19
C ASN A 138 1.52 4.18 15.02
N MET A 139 1.78 4.62 13.79
CA MET A 139 1.12 4.10 12.59
C MET A 139 1.51 2.63 12.34
N ILE A 140 2.78 2.27 12.46
CA ILE A 140 3.24 0.87 12.31
C ILE A 140 2.56 -0.03 13.34
N LEU A 141 2.52 0.37 14.61
CA LEU A 141 1.85 -0.39 15.68
C LEU A 141 0.35 -0.55 15.39
N TYR A 142 -0.31 0.53 14.95
CA TYR A 142 -1.71 0.49 14.55
C TYR A 142 -1.94 -0.49 13.40
N LEU A 143 -1.16 -0.41 12.32
CA LEU A 143 -1.29 -1.27 11.13
C LEU A 143 -0.99 -2.73 11.46
N THR A 144 0.07 -2.98 12.23
CA THR A 144 0.45 -4.32 12.70
C THR A 144 -0.70 -5.00 13.42
N LYS A 145 -1.37 -4.29 14.34
CA LYS A 145 -2.54 -4.80 15.06
C LYS A 145 -3.76 -4.91 14.15
N LYS A 146 -4.03 -3.91 13.31
CA LYS A 146 -5.22 -3.85 12.45
C LYS A 146 -5.23 -4.96 11.40
N LEU A 147 -4.07 -5.28 10.84
CA LEU A 147 -3.88 -6.28 9.78
C LEU A 147 -3.39 -7.64 10.31
N ASN A 148 -3.09 -7.74 11.60
CA ASN A 148 -2.54 -8.95 12.22
C ASN A 148 -1.25 -9.43 11.53
N LEU A 149 -0.27 -8.52 11.38
CA LEU A 149 0.98 -8.74 10.63
C LEU A 149 2.01 -9.55 11.42
N MET A 150 1.95 -9.55 12.75
CA MET A 150 2.82 -10.41 13.54
C MET A 150 2.35 -11.86 13.41
N ASN A 151 3.21 -12.70 12.85
CA ASN A 151 2.99 -14.13 12.85
C ASN A 151 2.87 -14.63 14.29
N THR A 152 1.69 -15.10 14.71
CA THR A 152 1.55 -16.04 15.82
C THR A 152 2.11 -17.40 15.38
N LYS A 153 3.43 -17.48 15.23
CA LYS A 153 4.17 -18.75 15.22
C LYS A 153 5.14 -18.75 16.39
N MET A 154 4.59 -18.84 17.60
CA MET A 154 5.23 -19.46 18.75
C MET A 154 4.15 -19.98 19.70
N ALA A 155 3.68 -21.20 19.44
CA ALA A 155 3.21 -22.18 20.42
C ALA A 155 3.19 -23.56 19.74
#